data_AF-A0AAV0V2X1-F1
#
_entry.id   AF-A0AAV0V2X1-F1
#
_cell.length_a   1.000
_cell.length_b   1.000
_cell.length_c   1.000
_cell.angle_alpha   90.00
_cell.angle_beta   90.00
_cell.angle_gamma   90.00
#
_symmetry.space_group_name_H-M   'P 1'
#
loop_
_entity.id
_entity.type
_entity.pdbx_description
1 polymer ?
#
loop_
_entity_poly.entity_id
_entity_poly.type
_entity_poly.pdbx_seq_one_letter_code
_entity_poly.pdbx_strand_id
1 'polypeptide(L)'
;MQNQSPLNSRESCASAENRQELELLDLADTVLADNNWRWLHHLLDLVHDIATQQRGKMYFACLFKSQDAAGVELTLSEMETWHQELGDESARPREHDLARALFLLGYDKSLSLTTL
;
A
#
# COMPACT_ATOMS: atom_id res chain seq x y z
N MET A 1 22.86 -43.10 19.73
CA MET A 1 22.46 -41.79 20.29
C MET A 1 21.86 -41.00 19.15
N GLN A 2 20.58 -40.64 19.29
CA GLN A 2 19.72 -40.15 18.20
C GLN A 2 20.12 -38.75 17.72
N ASN A 3 20.12 -38.60 16.40
CA ASN A 3 20.38 -37.36 15.68
C ASN A 3 19.15 -36.43 15.70
N GLN A 4 19.46 -35.16 15.97
CA GLN A 4 18.88 -33.94 15.40
C GLN A 4 17.36 -33.76 15.40
N SER A 5 16.89 -32.90 16.29
CA SER A 5 15.64 -32.14 16.14
C SER A 5 15.78 -31.10 15.01
N PRO A 6 14.82 -30.96 14.09
CA PRO A 6 14.71 -29.76 13.27
C PRO A 6 13.76 -28.78 13.98
N LEU A 7 14.33 -27.89 14.79
CA LEU A 7 13.69 -26.62 15.11
C LEU A 7 14.23 -25.62 14.09
N ASN A 8 13.51 -25.39 12.99
CA ASN A 8 13.59 -24.16 12.19
C ASN A 8 12.56 -24.18 11.06
N SER A 9 11.36 -23.64 11.31
CA SER A 9 10.40 -23.29 10.25
C SER A 9 9.57 -22.06 10.61
N ARG A 10 10.10 -21.14 11.41
CA ARG A 10 9.40 -19.89 11.80
C ARG A 10 10.09 -18.59 11.37
N GLU A 11 11.37 -18.63 11.00
CA GLU A 11 12.11 -17.43 10.57
C GLU A 11 11.98 -17.15 9.06
N SER A 12 11.48 -18.11 8.27
CA SER A 12 11.43 -17.96 6.80
C SER A 12 10.25 -17.10 6.31
N CYS A 13 9.10 -17.08 7.02
CA CYS A 13 7.95 -16.29 6.57
C CYS A 13 8.12 -14.80 6.88
N ALA A 14 8.55 -14.47 8.11
CA ALA A 14 8.77 -13.08 8.51
C ALA A 14 9.87 -12.38 7.68
N SER A 15 10.87 -13.14 7.21
CA SER A 15 11.91 -12.62 6.30
C SER A 15 11.36 -12.31 4.90
N ALA A 16 10.42 -13.13 4.40
CA ALA A 16 9.82 -12.94 3.08
C ALA A 16 8.82 -11.77 3.05
N GLU A 17 7.98 -11.65 4.09
CA GLU A 17 7.02 -10.54 4.23
C GLU A 17 7.74 -9.19 4.31
N ASN A 18 8.72 -9.07 5.21
CA ASN A 18 9.54 -7.85 5.33
C ASN A 18 10.24 -7.47 4.01
N ARG A 19 10.68 -8.47 3.24
CA ARG A 19 11.31 -8.22 1.94
C ARG A 19 10.32 -7.66 0.92
N GLN A 20 9.12 -8.23 0.87
CA GLN A 20 8.07 -7.77 -0.05
C GLN A 20 7.62 -6.35 0.30
N GLU A 21 7.50 -6.01 1.58
CA GLU A 21 7.19 -4.65 2.03
C GLU A 21 8.26 -3.64 1.59
N LEU A 22 9.54 -3.97 1.80
CA LEU A 22 10.67 -3.15 1.32
C LEU A 22 10.63 -2.93 -0.19
N GLU A 23 10.36 -3.98 -0.98
CA GLU A 23 10.25 -3.87 -2.44
C GLU A 23 9.09 -2.98 -2.89
N LEU A 24 7.98 -2.96 -2.14
CA LEU A 24 6.85 -2.08 -2.43
C LEU A 24 7.18 -0.63 -2.07
N LEU A 25 7.85 -0.39 -0.94
CA LEU A 25 8.27 0.95 -0.54
C LEU A 25 9.31 1.53 -1.51
N ASP A 26 10.32 0.76 -1.90
CA ASP A 26 11.35 1.17 -2.86
C ASP A 26 10.72 1.52 -4.22
N LEU A 27 9.73 0.73 -4.66
CA LEU A 27 8.99 1.02 -5.88
C LEU A 27 8.18 2.30 -5.75
N ALA A 28 7.46 2.46 -4.64
CA ALA A 28 6.67 3.67 -4.40
C ALA A 28 7.55 4.91 -4.44
N ASP A 29 8.69 4.90 -3.74
CA ASP A 29 9.63 6.02 -3.71
C ASP A 29 10.21 6.33 -5.10
N THR A 30 10.52 5.29 -5.87
CA THR A 30 11.02 5.46 -7.25
C THR A 30 9.97 6.11 -8.15
N VAL A 31 8.72 5.66 -8.08
CA VAL A 31 7.65 6.17 -8.95
C VAL A 31 7.18 7.55 -8.49
N LEU A 32 7.04 7.78 -7.17
CA LEU A 32 6.62 9.06 -6.59
C LEU A 32 7.63 10.19 -6.83
N ALA A 33 8.89 9.86 -7.16
CA ALA A 33 9.90 10.84 -7.57
C ALA A 33 9.61 11.50 -8.93
N ASP A 34 8.74 10.90 -9.77
CA ASP A 34 8.29 11.50 -11.02
C ASP A 34 7.31 12.65 -10.76
N ASN A 35 7.47 13.76 -11.49
CA ASN A 35 6.61 14.94 -11.39
C ASN A 35 5.12 14.65 -11.61
N ASN A 36 4.77 13.59 -12.36
CA ASN A 36 3.39 13.17 -12.55
C ASN A 36 2.69 12.79 -11.24
N TRP A 37 3.46 12.40 -10.22
CA TRP A 37 2.96 11.98 -8.91
C TRP A 37 3.20 13.00 -7.81
N ARG A 38 3.65 14.21 -8.16
CA ARG A 38 3.93 15.28 -7.20
C ARG A 38 2.74 15.60 -6.30
N TRP A 39 1.51 15.51 -6.81
CA TRP A 39 0.29 15.73 -6.02
C TRP A 39 0.11 14.66 -4.93
N LEU A 40 0.42 13.39 -5.23
CA LEU A 40 0.30 12.29 -4.28
C LEU A 40 1.45 12.34 -3.26
N HIS A 41 2.66 12.67 -3.72
CA HIS A 41 3.78 12.94 -2.82
C HIS A 41 3.43 14.04 -1.82
N HIS A 42 2.80 15.13 -2.28
CA HIS A 42 2.36 16.21 -1.39
C HIS A 42 1.34 15.74 -0.35
N LEU A 43 0.38 14.88 -0.71
CA LEU A 43 -0.57 14.31 0.25
C LEU A 43 0.12 13.44 1.31
N LEU A 44 1.09 12.62 0.89
CA LEU A 44 1.90 11.82 1.81
C LEU A 44 2.67 12.70 2.80
N ASP A 45 3.28 13.79 2.34
CA ASP A 45 4.03 14.73 3.20
C ASP A 45 3.15 15.43 4.26
N LEU A 46 1.85 15.56 4.00
CA LEU A 46 0.90 16.20 4.93
C LEU A 46 0.43 15.27 6.06
N VAL A 47 0.58 13.96 5.89
CA VAL A 47 0.27 12.96 6.92
C VAL A 47 1.37 12.98 7.97
N HIS A 48 1.02 13.08 9.25
CA HIS A 48 2.02 13.15 10.33
C HIS A 48 2.51 11.78 10.79
N ASP A 49 1.68 10.75 10.65
CA ASP A 49 2.01 9.40 11.08
C ASP A 49 2.83 8.64 10.02
N ILE A 50 4.05 8.26 10.37
CA ILE A 50 4.97 7.52 9.50
C ILE A 50 4.37 6.19 9.07
N ALA A 51 3.67 5.49 9.97
CA ALA A 51 3.05 4.20 9.63
C ALA A 51 1.97 4.38 8.57
N THR A 52 1.13 5.41 8.71
CA THR A 52 0.12 5.78 7.71
C THR A 52 0.77 6.18 6.38
N GLN A 53 1.87 6.95 6.40
CA GLN A 53 2.60 7.30 5.17
C GLN A 53 3.13 6.06 4.45
N GLN A 54 3.79 5.15 5.17
CA GLN A 54 4.33 3.91 4.60
C GLN A 54 3.22 3.04 4.04
N ARG A 55 2.10 2.92 4.75
CA ARG A 55 0.94 2.15 4.27
C ARG A 55 0.32 2.75 3.02
N GLY A 56 0.22 4.07 2.94
CA GLY A 56 -0.19 4.78 1.73
C GLY A 56 0.73 4.52 0.54
N LYS A 57 2.05 4.53 0.76
CA LYS A 57 3.04 4.17 -0.27
C LYS A 57 2.90 2.73 -0.75
N MET A 58 2.69 1.79 0.17
CA MET A 58 2.47 0.38 -0.17
C MET A 58 1.20 0.20 -1.01
N TYR A 59 0.09 0.82 -0.63
CA TYR A 59 -1.13 0.77 -1.44
C TYR A 59 -0.94 1.39 -2.82
N PHE A 60 -0.25 2.52 -2.91
CA PHE A 60 0.12 3.10 -4.20
C PHE A 60 0.95 2.12 -5.05
N ALA A 61 1.96 1.47 -4.48
CA ALA A 61 2.78 0.49 -5.19
C ALA A 61 1.99 -0.74 -5.64
N CYS A 62 1.08 -1.25 -4.81
CA CYS A 62 0.17 -2.33 -5.17
C CYS A 62 -0.72 -1.92 -6.35
N LEU A 63 -1.39 -0.77 -6.25
CA LEU A 63 -2.21 -0.21 -7.32
C LEU A 63 -1.40 -0.02 -8.59
N PHE A 64 -0.18 0.52 -8.50
CA PHE A 64 0.70 0.76 -9.65
C PHE A 64 1.12 -0.55 -10.34
N LYS A 65 1.50 -1.58 -9.58
CA LYS A 65 1.94 -2.89 -10.11
C LYS A 65 0.82 -3.74 -10.70
N SER A 66 -0.41 -3.63 -10.19
CA SER A 66 -1.52 -4.48 -10.64
C SER A 66 -1.74 -4.38 -12.15
N GLN A 67 -1.85 -5.53 -12.82
CA GLN A 67 -2.01 -5.61 -14.28
C GLN A 67 -3.44 -6.01 -14.70
N ASP A 68 -4.27 -6.42 -13.75
CA ASP A 68 -5.65 -6.82 -13.97
C ASP A 68 -6.58 -6.16 -12.94
N ALA A 69 -7.87 -6.16 -13.25
CA ALA A 69 -8.89 -5.56 -12.40
C ALA A 69 -9.00 -6.28 -11.04
N ALA A 70 -8.79 -7.61 -11.00
CA ALA A 70 -8.90 -8.39 -9.77
C ALA A 70 -7.85 -7.98 -8.72
N GLY A 71 -6.60 -7.74 -9.15
CA GLY A 71 -5.54 -7.25 -8.26
C GLY A 71 -5.79 -5.84 -7.76
N VAL A 72 -6.41 -4.99 -8.58
CA VAL A 72 -6.84 -3.65 -8.15
C VAL A 72 -7.99 -3.73 -7.15
N GLU A 73 -9.01 -4.55 -7.41
CA GLU A 73 -10.16 -4.76 -6.52
C GLU A 73 -9.75 -5.33 -5.16
N LEU A 74 -8.79 -6.27 -5.13
CA LEU A 74 -8.21 -6.78 -3.90
C LEU A 74 -7.58 -5.64 -3.08
N THR A 75 -6.78 -4.80 -3.74
CA THR A 75 -6.12 -3.65 -3.09
C THR A 75 -7.16 -2.65 -2.55
N LEU A 76 -8.20 -2.35 -3.32
CA LEU A 76 -9.29 -1.46 -2.90
C LEU A 76 -10.04 -2.01 -1.67
N SER A 77 -10.28 -3.33 -1.63
CA SER A 77 -10.94 -3.99 -0.50
C SER A 77 -10.11 -3.88 0.79
N GLU A 78 -8.79 -4.03 0.69
CA GLU A 78 -7.88 -3.80 1.82
C GLU A 78 -7.87 -2.34 2.26
N MET A 79 -7.92 -1.41 1.31
CA MET A 79 -7.98 0.03 1.60
C MET A 79 -9.27 0.46 2.29
N GLU A 80 -10.41 -0.18 2.01
CA GLU A 80 -11.67 0.07 2.75
C GLU A 80 -11.52 -0.28 4.23
N THR A 81 -10.85 -1.40 4.52
CA THR A 81 -10.53 -1.81 5.90
C THR A 81 -9.60 -0.80 6.54
N TRP A 82 -8.52 -0.41 5.85
CA TRP A 82 -7.59 0.60 6.36
C TRP A 82 -8.25 1.96 6.60
N HIS A 83 -9.15 2.40 5.71
CA HIS A 83 -9.88 3.66 5.88
C HIS A 83 -10.75 3.66 7.16
N GLN A 84 -11.33 2.51 7.54
CA GLN A 84 -12.06 2.37 8.80
C GLN A 84 -11.12 2.42 10.02
N GLU A 85 -9.91 1.88 9.90
CA GLU A 85 -8.88 1.90 10.95
C GLU A 85 -8.34 3.31 11.25
N LEU A 86 -8.45 4.26 10.30
CA LEU A 86 -7.98 5.64 10.49
C LEU A 86 -8.74 6.38 11.60
N GLY A 87 -9.99 5.99 11.89
CA GLY A 87 -10.81 6.55 12.96
C GLY A 87 -11.65 7.75 12.52
N ASP A 88 -11.75 8.75 13.39
CA ASP A 88 -12.56 9.94 13.12
C ASP A 88 -11.84 10.91 12.18
N GLU A 89 -12.48 11.18 11.06
CA GLU A 89 -12.02 12.12 10.05
C GLU A 89 -11.81 13.53 10.59
N SER A 90 -12.61 13.97 11.55
CA SER A 90 -12.46 15.31 12.14
C SER A 90 -11.11 15.48 12.85
N ALA A 91 -10.55 14.38 13.38
CA ALA A 91 -9.26 14.36 14.06
C ALA A 91 -8.08 14.14 13.11
N ARG A 92 -8.29 13.44 11.98
CA ARG A 92 -7.24 13.00 11.06
C ARG A 92 -7.55 13.32 9.58
N PRO A 93 -7.90 14.57 9.25
CA PRO A 93 -8.41 14.90 7.92
C PRO A 93 -7.40 14.60 6.80
N ARG A 94 -6.09 14.72 7.06
CA ARG A 94 -5.05 14.48 6.05
C ARG A 94 -4.89 13.02 5.70
N GLU A 95 -5.02 12.14 6.68
CA GLU A 95 -5.01 10.70 6.48
C GLU A 95 -6.22 10.23 5.66
N HIS A 96 -7.40 10.80 5.94
CA HIS A 96 -8.59 10.53 5.13
C HIS A 96 -8.48 11.11 3.71
N ASP A 97 -7.90 12.30 3.53
CA ASP A 97 -7.61 12.87 2.20
C ASP A 97 -6.70 11.93 1.39
N LEU A 98 -5.62 11.42 2.00
CA LEU A 98 -4.71 10.46 1.37
C LEU A 98 -5.46 9.16 0.99
N ALA A 99 -6.22 8.58 1.92
CA ALA A 99 -6.95 7.35 1.68
C ALA A 99 -7.96 7.49 0.52
N ARG A 100 -8.70 8.60 0.47
CA ARG A 100 -9.62 8.91 -0.64
C ARG A 100 -8.90 9.06 -1.96
N ALA A 101 -7.80 9.79 -1.98
CA ALA A 101 -7.06 10.03 -3.21
C ALA A 101 -6.50 8.72 -3.80
N LEU A 102 -5.97 7.85 -2.95
CA LEU A 102 -5.54 6.50 -3.36
C LEU A 102 -6.73 5.66 -3.83
N PHE A 103 -7.88 5.73 -3.14
CA PHE A 103 -9.06 4.95 -3.51
C PHE A 103 -9.59 5.35 -4.90
N LEU A 104 -9.67 6.65 -5.17
CA LEU A 104 -10.05 7.20 -6.48
C LEU A 104 -9.06 6.79 -7.57
N LEU A 105 -7.76 6.80 -7.28
CA LEU A 105 -6.73 6.33 -8.21
C LEU A 105 -6.91 4.85 -8.54
N GLY A 106 -7.17 4.01 -7.53
CA GLY A 106 -7.42 2.59 -7.75
C GLY A 106 -8.71 2.33 -8.52
N TYR A 107 -9.77 3.08 -8.23
CA TYR A 107 -11.03 2.96 -8.96
C TYR A 107 -10.90 3.35 -10.43
N ASP A 108 -10.23 4.48 -10.73
CA ASP A 108 -9.91 4.91 -12.09
C ASP A 108 -9.11 3.85 -12.85
N LYS A 109 -8.09 3.28 -12.19
CA LYS A 109 -7.31 2.17 -12.76
C LYS A 109 -8.17 0.93 -13.02
N SER A 110 -9.04 0.53 -12.09
CA SER A 110 -9.94 -0.62 -12.29
C SER A 110 -10.84 -0.43 -13.52
N LEU A 111 -11.41 0.77 -13.68
CA LEU A 111 -12.20 1.11 -14.87
C LEU A 111 -11.38 1.03 -16.17
N SER A 112 -10.14 1.52 -16.15
CA SER A 112 -9.24 1.45 -17.31
C SER A 112 -8.89 0.01 -17.73
N LEU A 113 -8.86 -0.93 -16.77
CA LEU A 113 -8.51 -2.34 -17.00
C LEU A 113 -9.73 -3.20 -17.39
N THR A 114 -10.93 -2.82 -16.96
CA THR A 114 -12.19 -3.53 -17.28
C THR A 114 -12.80 -3.11 -18.63
N THR A 115 -12.35 -1.99 -19.19
CA THR A 115 -12.85 -1.45 -20.47
C THR A 115 -12.00 -1.83 -21.69
N LEU A 116 -11.00 -2.71 -21.51
CA LEU A 116 -10.17 -3.32 -22.56
C LEU A 116 -10.73 -4.67 -23.01
#